data_AF-A0A9P1C509-F1
#
_entry.id   AF-A0A9P1C509-F1
#
_cell.length_a   1.000
_cell.length_b   1.000
_cell.length_c   1.000
_cell.angle_alpha   90.00
_cell.angle_beta   90.00
_cell.angle_gamma   90.00
#
_symmetry.space_group_name_H-M   'P 1'
#
loop_
_entity.id
_entity.type
_entity.pdbx_description
1 polymer ?
#
loop_
_entity_poly.entity_id
_entity_poly.type
_entity_poly.pdbx_seq_one_letter_code
_entity_poly.pdbx_strand_id
1 'polypeptide(L)'
;MEQGIHLMKVNGALMRDCQQDLLPTRLRVRARLARARAGAEGGRRARPLLDQATLQNLQKAIKRNPSTMGSRLINGLEKVLSANGVKARRVTLMKTNNFKDGLRELVCEVDIPDTVSPCGLQRALQASFENAHSEAAGFLHALRLACAQVSTLEVEVRPSKERLVNNLRMTIPNIGINARRGAAVMEAALKCSAIYKPVLDESADLSEVLSRPSKCVSGGQLVPVTHETLRDPPWQGVQKLSGLLAMSGAAHQQLKERLAPGSSWAKGVFGDQVPRTHQSRSWRGTSLIGGSLYDPGVKKRERLSEEVILAQRIYEQQDTAAHDLVASRLHAHFTSLSDLRDAWDILETSFEVIWVNNRFREPDAFGYPCVQIAVKQQVQDPRHCSKECVLAHISKITLHYEPLFQVKISVTAEDLHEELQEALAKCGIDGSSFDLAEAVVANVLDCTRIQMQRSAVEEVERVLAFLERYALQIGEKERDTVKALLWDSVAQAEAMGCARSNLLKILERYTSHFVKATLGIQLVEDRARGVGPTRKVLSKEKFRSSYGRTKTVN
;
A
#
# COMPACT_ATOMS: atom_id res chain seq x y z
N MET A 1 -15.75 -26.99 5.71
CA MET A 1 -16.36 -26.03 6.66
C MET A 1 -15.66 -26.07 8.02
N GLU A 2 -15.64 -27.20 8.74
CA GLU A 2 -14.95 -27.31 10.05
C GLU A 2 -13.45 -26.99 10.01
N GLN A 3 -12.71 -27.41 8.97
CA GLN A 3 -11.31 -27.03 8.79
C GLN A 3 -11.12 -25.51 8.60
N GLY A 4 -12.00 -24.83 7.87
CA GLY A 4 -11.95 -23.37 7.68
C GLY A 4 -12.22 -22.61 8.98
N ILE A 5 -13.14 -23.12 9.80
CA ILE A 5 -13.49 -22.54 11.11
C ILE A 5 -12.36 -22.79 12.13
N HIS A 6 -11.75 -23.97 12.11
CA HIS A 6 -10.57 -24.26 12.92
C HIS A 6 -9.39 -23.37 12.52
N LEU A 7 -9.18 -23.16 11.22
CA LEU A 7 -8.19 -22.22 10.70
C LEU A 7 -8.50 -20.79 11.12
N MET A 8 -9.73 -20.30 11.06
CA MET A 8 -10.08 -18.96 11.55
C MET A 8 -9.81 -18.77 13.05
N LYS A 9 -10.03 -19.78 13.89
CA LYS A 9 -9.74 -19.72 15.34
C LYS A 9 -8.24 -19.77 15.64
N VAL A 10 -7.52 -20.69 15.00
CA VAL A 10 -6.06 -20.82 15.11
C VAL A 10 -5.37 -19.60 14.55
N ASN A 11 -5.87 -19.04 13.44
CA ASN A 11 -5.34 -17.86 12.80
C ASN A 11 -5.76 -16.55 13.46
N GLY A 12 -6.90 -16.49 14.14
CA GLY A 12 -7.21 -15.38 15.04
C GLY A 12 -6.26 -15.34 16.26
N ALA A 13 -5.76 -16.50 16.71
CA ALA A 13 -4.69 -16.57 17.71
C ALA A 13 -3.32 -16.22 17.10
N LEU A 14 -2.95 -16.85 15.97
CA LEU A 14 -1.69 -16.56 15.23
C LEU A 14 -1.61 -15.13 14.71
N MET A 15 -2.69 -14.50 14.28
CA MET A 15 -2.71 -13.07 13.91
C MET A 15 -2.48 -12.20 15.14
N ARG A 16 -3.02 -12.57 16.31
CA ARG A 16 -2.75 -11.86 17.57
C ARG A 16 -1.31 -12.06 18.06
N ASP A 17 -0.75 -13.25 17.87
CA ASP A 17 0.62 -13.58 18.26
C ASP A 17 1.65 -13.00 17.26
N CYS A 18 1.40 -13.12 15.96
CA CYS A 18 2.18 -12.44 14.91
C CYS A 18 2.07 -10.92 15.02
N GLN A 19 0.92 -10.35 15.39
CA GLN A 19 0.81 -8.90 15.66
C GLN A 19 1.57 -8.46 16.92
N GLN A 20 1.79 -9.35 17.89
CA GLN A 20 2.66 -9.09 19.03
C GLN A 20 4.15 -9.14 18.66
N ASP A 21 4.50 -9.92 17.63
CA ASP A 21 5.87 -10.11 17.12
C ASP A 21 6.22 -9.29 15.85
N LEU A 22 5.27 -8.50 15.33
CA LEU A 22 5.60 -7.44 14.39
C LEU A 22 6.43 -6.38 15.13
N LEU A 23 7.49 -5.94 14.45
CA LEU A 23 8.50 -5.04 14.98
C LEU A 23 8.31 -3.63 14.39
N PRO A 24 8.58 -2.58 15.19
CA PRO A 24 8.07 -1.24 15.01
C PRO A 24 8.40 -0.65 13.64
N THR A 25 7.43 0.06 13.05
CA THR A 25 7.72 0.99 11.96
C THR A 25 8.63 2.12 12.47
N ARG A 26 9.58 2.57 11.66
CA ARG A 26 10.50 3.66 12.02
C ARG A 26 10.08 4.94 11.32
N LEU A 27 9.84 5.98 12.11
CA LEU A 27 9.65 7.33 11.59
C LEU A 27 10.96 8.08 11.62
N ARG A 28 11.41 8.55 10.46
CA ARG A 28 12.51 9.50 10.39
C ARG A 28 11.93 10.91 10.38
N VAL A 29 12.20 11.67 11.43
CA VAL A 29 11.80 13.07 11.55
C VAL A 29 12.99 13.94 11.23
N ARG A 30 12.91 14.72 10.14
CA ARG A 30 13.90 15.74 9.77
C ARG A 30 13.38 17.12 10.14
N ALA A 31 14.17 17.86 10.91
CA ALA A 31 13.91 19.25 11.23
C ALA A 31 15.07 20.12 10.71
N ARG A 32 14.79 21.04 9.80
CA ARG A 32 15.76 22.07 9.37
C ARG A 32 15.65 23.30 10.24
N LEU A 33 16.78 23.77 10.76
CA LEU A 33 16.94 24.88 11.68
C LEU A 33 17.64 26.07 10.97
N ALA A 34 16.92 27.13 10.65
CA ALA A 34 17.42 28.42 10.18
C ALA A 34 18.10 29.24 11.27
N ARG A 35 19.18 29.97 10.95
CA ARG A 35 19.76 30.91 11.92
C ARG A 35 18.75 32.01 12.23
N ALA A 36 18.48 32.22 13.52
CA ALA A 36 17.60 33.27 14.05
C ALA A 36 18.05 34.73 13.77
N ARG A 37 18.98 34.97 12.85
CA ARG A 37 19.50 36.32 12.56
C ARG A 37 18.53 37.19 11.75
N ALA A 38 17.65 36.62 10.94
CA ALA A 38 16.80 37.42 10.04
C ALA A 38 15.60 38.11 10.71
N GLY A 39 15.15 37.66 11.89
CA GLY A 39 13.96 38.19 12.56
C GLY A 39 14.20 39.39 13.47
N ALA A 40 15.46 39.75 13.75
CA ALA A 40 15.79 40.86 14.66
C ALA A 40 15.90 42.22 13.93
N GLU A 41 16.06 42.23 12.61
CA GLU A 41 16.37 43.46 11.86
C GLU A 41 15.25 43.91 10.89
N GLY A 42 14.19 43.10 10.69
CA GLY A 42 13.06 43.45 9.80
C GLY A 42 11.73 43.53 10.53
N GLY A 43 11.19 44.74 10.69
CA GLY A 43 10.11 45.05 11.63
C GLY A 43 8.72 44.50 11.32
N ARG A 44 8.00 44.10 12.39
CA ARG A 44 6.71 44.65 12.86
C ARG A 44 6.33 43.95 14.17
N ARG A 45 5.72 44.72 15.09
CA ARG A 45 5.44 44.41 16.49
C ARG A 45 4.60 43.13 16.68
N ALA A 46 5.24 41.98 16.91
CA ALA A 46 4.66 40.89 17.68
C ALA A 46 5.25 40.95 19.10
N ARG A 47 4.42 41.00 20.14
CA ARG A 47 4.91 40.89 21.54
C ARG A 47 5.61 39.53 21.67
N PRO A 48 6.87 39.47 22.11
CA PRO A 48 7.53 38.19 22.31
C PRO A 48 6.88 37.50 23.51
N LEU A 49 6.35 36.29 23.29
CA LEU A 49 5.78 35.41 24.34
C LEU A 49 6.83 34.91 25.35
N LEU A 50 8.12 35.22 25.13
CA LEU A 50 9.25 34.85 25.98
C LEU A 50 10.12 36.09 26.19
N ASP A 51 10.54 36.33 27.43
CA ASP A 51 11.45 37.43 27.73
C ASP A 51 12.83 37.23 27.06
N GLN A 52 13.50 38.34 26.82
CA GLN A 52 14.78 38.40 26.11
C GLN A 52 15.89 37.65 26.86
N ALA A 53 15.77 37.50 28.19
CA ALA A 53 16.71 36.75 29.01
C ALA A 53 16.58 35.24 28.77
N THR A 54 15.35 34.73 28.63
CA THR A 54 15.06 33.33 28.33
C THR A 54 15.57 32.96 26.95
N LEU A 55 15.34 33.83 25.95
CA LEU A 55 15.90 33.70 24.60
C LEU A 55 17.44 33.68 24.59
N GLN A 56 18.09 34.57 25.34
CA GLN A 56 19.55 34.60 25.46
C GLN A 56 20.12 33.38 26.20
N ASN A 57 19.43 32.89 27.22
CA ASN A 57 19.82 31.69 27.96
C ASN A 57 19.70 30.42 27.10
N LEU A 58 18.65 30.33 26.28
CA LEU A 58 18.47 29.28 25.29
C LEU A 58 19.57 29.34 24.22
N GLN A 59 19.90 30.51 23.69
CA GLN A 59 20.99 30.69 22.73
C GLN A 59 22.38 30.38 23.33
N LYS A 60 22.63 30.75 24.60
CA LYS A 60 23.87 30.39 25.31
C LYS A 60 23.97 28.89 25.59
N ALA A 61 22.86 28.23 25.95
CA ALA A 61 22.82 26.78 26.12
C ALA A 61 23.09 26.03 24.81
N ILE A 62 22.51 26.52 23.69
CA ILE A 62 22.71 25.98 22.33
C ILE A 62 24.17 26.10 21.87
N LYS A 63 24.86 27.19 22.20
CA LYS A 63 26.27 27.40 21.83
C LYS A 63 27.25 26.57 22.65
N ARG A 64 26.90 26.20 23.90
CA ARG A 64 27.82 25.54 24.83
C ARG A 64 27.86 24.02 24.71
N ASN A 65 26.78 23.36 24.27
CA ASN A 65 26.78 21.91 24.21
C ASN A 65 25.77 21.35 23.18
N PRO A 66 26.21 20.97 21.95
CA PRO A 66 25.34 20.46 20.89
C PRO A 66 24.49 19.24 21.29
N SER A 67 25.00 18.43 22.22
CA SER A 67 24.32 17.27 22.80
C SER A 67 22.99 17.64 23.49
N THR A 68 22.91 18.83 24.10
CA THR A 68 21.71 19.28 24.83
C THR A 68 20.54 19.61 23.92
N MET A 69 20.79 20.04 22.67
CA MET A 69 19.72 20.29 21.69
C MET A 69 19.11 18.98 21.21
N GLY A 70 19.95 17.97 20.98
CA GLY A 70 19.53 16.61 20.68
C GLY A 70 18.61 16.03 21.75
N SER A 71 19.05 16.04 23.00
CA SER A 71 18.25 15.54 24.14
C SER A 71 16.95 16.32 24.31
N ARG A 72 16.96 17.66 24.10
CA ARG A 72 15.73 18.47 24.16
C ARG A 72 14.76 18.11 23.04
N LEU A 73 15.24 17.91 21.80
CA LEU A 73 14.39 17.49 20.69
C LEU A 73 13.80 16.09 20.93
N ILE A 74 14.62 15.15 21.41
CA ILE A 74 14.20 13.80 21.82
C ILE A 74 13.07 13.88 22.85
N ASN A 75 13.32 14.58 23.97
CA ASN A 75 12.32 14.73 25.05
C ASN A 75 11.05 15.44 24.56
N GLY A 76 11.17 16.38 23.62
CA GLY A 76 10.03 17.07 23.02
C GLY A 76 9.18 16.16 22.15
N LEU A 77 9.84 15.40 21.29
CA LEU A 77 9.18 14.37 20.49
C LEU A 77 8.49 13.38 21.41
N GLU A 78 9.18 12.81 22.40
CA GLU A 78 8.58 11.87 23.36
C GLU A 78 7.34 12.42 24.07
N LYS A 79 7.36 13.70 24.47
CA LYS A 79 6.19 14.35 25.08
C LYS A 79 5.03 14.49 24.11
N VAL A 80 5.28 14.90 22.87
CA VAL A 80 4.24 15.07 21.85
C VAL A 80 3.65 13.73 21.45
N LEU A 81 4.51 12.71 21.30
CA LEU A 81 4.10 11.34 21.07
C LEU A 81 3.19 10.88 22.23
N SER A 82 3.63 11.05 23.47
CA SER A 82 2.85 10.67 24.66
C SER A 82 1.50 11.40 24.76
N ALA A 83 1.47 12.70 24.45
CA ALA A 83 0.25 13.50 24.45
C ALA A 83 -0.77 13.05 23.40
N ASN A 84 -0.30 12.41 22.33
CA ASN A 84 -1.14 11.80 21.29
C ASN A 84 -1.40 10.30 21.54
N GLY A 85 -1.19 9.82 22.77
CA GLY A 85 -1.39 8.42 23.14
C GLY A 85 -0.34 7.46 22.56
N VAL A 86 0.75 7.98 22.00
CA VAL A 86 1.83 7.18 21.40
C VAL A 86 2.98 7.05 22.36
N LYS A 87 3.15 5.85 22.92
CA LYS A 87 4.34 5.52 23.69
C LYS A 87 5.46 5.06 22.75
N ALA A 88 6.29 5.99 22.31
CA ALA A 88 7.47 5.67 21.51
C ALA A 88 8.36 4.68 22.28
N ARG A 89 8.86 3.64 21.60
CA ARG A 89 9.79 2.70 22.23
C ARG A 89 11.17 3.33 22.41
N ARG A 90 11.57 4.16 21.45
CA ARG A 90 12.86 4.84 21.42
C ARG A 90 12.81 6.02 20.48
N VAL A 91 13.42 7.13 20.87
CA VAL A 91 13.71 8.27 19.97
C VAL A 91 15.22 8.47 19.95
N THR A 92 15.83 8.33 18.78
CA THR A 92 17.28 8.41 18.60
C THR A 92 17.63 9.57 17.69
N LEU A 93 18.51 10.48 18.13
CA LEU A 93 19.10 11.46 17.23
C LEU A 93 20.13 10.77 16.34
N MET A 94 19.87 10.73 15.05
CA MET A 94 20.71 10.04 14.07
C MET A 94 21.83 10.94 13.52
N LYS A 95 21.52 12.20 13.23
CA LYS A 95 22.48 13.10 12.58
C LYS A 95 22.20 14.56 12.91
N THR A 96 23.28 15.33 13.02
CA THR A 96 23.26 16.78 13.02
C THR A 96 24.12 17.28 11.86
N ASN A 97 23.50 17.77 10.79
CA ASN A 97 24.24 18.42 9.70
C ASN A 97 24.34 19.92 9.98
N ASN A 98 25.52 20.50 9.72
CA ASN A 98 25.69 21.95 9.67
C ASN A 98 25.93 22.34 8.21
N PHE A 99 25.12 23.25 7.67
CA PHE A 99 25.27 23.77 6.32
C PHE A 99 26.03 25.10 6.33
N LYS A 100 26.66 25.45 5.20
CA LYS A 100 27.51 26.66 5.05
C LYS A 100 26.71 27.97 5.21
N ASP A 101 25.43 27.95 4.88
CA ASP A 101 24.46 29.02 5.10
C ASP A 101 24.04 29.20 6.58
N GLY A 102 24.58 28.35 7.46
CA GLY A 102 24.28 28.35 8.88
C GLY A 102 23.01 27.62 9.25
N LEU A 103 22.34 26.96 8.32
CA LEU A 103 21.26 26.02 8.63
C LEU A 103 21.82 24.81 9.37
N ARG A 104 21.05 24.26 10.31
CA ARG A 104 21.33 22.94 10.91
C ARG A 104 20.21 21.98 10.59
N GLU A 105 20.50 20.75 10.23
CA GLU A 105 19.48 19.72 10.08
C GLU A 105 19.64 18.69 11.18
N LEU A 106 18.57 18.47 11.94
CA LEU A 106 18.47 17.42 12.94
C LEU A 106 17.63 16.30 12.36
N VAL A 107 18.19 15.09 12.36
CA VAL A 107 17.50 13.88 11.93
C VAL A 107 17.30 13.00 13.15
N CYS A 108 16.04 12.79 13.54
CA CYS A 108 15.65 11.85 14.59
C CYS A 108 15.01 10.61 13.96
N GLU A 109 15.17 9.47 14.61
CA GLU A 109 14.49 8.22 14.31
C GLU A 109 13.64 7.83 15.52
N VAL A 110 12.35 7.65 15.29
CA VAL A 110 11.36 7.31 16.30
C VAL A 110 10.88 5.89 16.02
N ASP A 111 11.14 4.97 16.95
CA ASP A 111 10.57 3.62 16.94
C ASP A 111 9.14 3.70 17.49
N ILE A 112 8.15 3.49 16.62
CA ILE A 112 6.72 3.62 16.98
C ILE A 112 6.07 2.25 17.08
N PRO A 113 5.20 2.00 18.08
CA PRO A 113 4.47 0.73 18.17
C PRO A 113 3.66 0.47 16.90
N ASP A 114 3.49 -0.78 16.49
CA ASP A 114 2.71 -1.12 15.27
C ASP A 114 1.22 -0.85 15.40
N THR A 115 0.73 -0.69 16.63
CA THR A 115 -0.63 -0.21 16.91
C THR A 115 -0.82 1.27 16.55
N VAL A 116 0.27 1.99 16.31
CA VAL A 116 0.27 3.41 15.97
C VAL A 116 0.63 3.54 14.51
N SER A 117 -0.27 4.14 13.74
CA SER A 117 0.03 4.44 12.36
C SER A 117 1.12 5.50 12.23
N PRO A 118 2.16 5.21 11.44
CA PRO A 118 3.18 6.19 11.07
C PRO A 118 2.56 7.49 10.53
N CYS A 119 1.48 7.36 9.76
CA CYS A 119 0.79 8.48 9.11
C CYS A 119 -0.14 9.24 10.07
N GLY A 120 -0.82 8.53 10.98
CA GLY A 120 -1.59 9.14 12.07
C GLY A 120 -0.70 9.96 12.97
N LEU A 121 0.50 9.44 13.26
CA LEU A 121 1.49 10.12 14.06
C LEU A 121 2.17 11.28 13.33
N GLN A 122 2.48 11.14 12.04
CA GLN A 122 2.93 12.26 11.21
C GLN A 122 1.92 13.42 11.28
N ARG A 123 0.62 13.15 11.14
CA ARG A 123 -0.42 14.17 11.28
C ARG A 123 -0.50 14.73 12.68
N ALA A 124 -0.40 13.91 13.71
CA ALA A 124 -0.37 14.38 15.09
C ALA A 124 0.84 15.30 15.33
N LEU A 125 2.01 14.97 14.79
CA LEU A 125 3.22 15.79 14.87
C LEU A 125 3.08 17.09 14.07
N GLN A 126 2.57 17.04 12.84
CA GLN A 126 2.30 18.21 11.99
C GLN A 126 1.24 19.12 12.61
N ALA A 127 0.10 18.56 13.03
CA ALA A 127 -0.97 19.30 13.69
C ALA A 127 -0.52 19.88 15.04
N SER A 128 0.31 19.17 15.82
CA SER A 128 0.91 19.71 17.05
C SER A 128 1.91 20.84 16.76
N PHE A 129 2.47 20.88 15.54
CA PHE A 129 3.35 21.94 15.07
C PHE A 129 2.58 23.15 14.52
N GLU A 130 1.40 22.93 13.95
CA GLU A 130 0.49 23.94 13.39
C GLU A 130 -0.43 24.57 14.45
N ASN A 131 -0.96 23.78 15.40
CA ASN A 131 -1.92 24.22 16.41
C ASN A 131 -1.23 24.59 17.74
N ALA A 132 -0.87 25.87 17.89
CA ALA A 132 -0.04 26.41 18.97
C ALA A 132 -0.75 26.66 20.33
N HIS A 133 -1.85 25.98 20.66
CA HIS A 133 -2.72 26.39 21.79
C HIS A 133 -2.95 25.33 22.89
N SER A 134 -2.34 24.14 22.83
CA SER A 134 -2.41 23.16 23.95
C SER A 134 -1.12 23.17 24.79
N GLU A 135 -1.22 22.93 26.10
CA GLU A 135 -0.06 22.89 27.00
C GLU A 135 1.00 21.84 26.58
N ALA A 136 0.60 20.77 25.88
CA ALA A 136 1.51 19.80 25.26
C ALA A 136 2.22 20.36 24.01
N ALA A 137 1.57 21.24 23.24
CA ALA A 137 2.19 22.00 22.15
C ALA A 137 3.19 23.04 22.70
N GLY A 138 3.09 23.43 23.97
CA GLY A 138 3.97 24.36 24.65
C GLY A 138 5.46 24.03 24.51
N PHE A 139 5.87 22.76 24.39
CA PHE A 139 7.29 22.41 24.23
C PHE A 139 7.77 22.43 22.77
N LEU A 140 6.98 22.00 21.78
CA LEU A 140 7.33 22.17 20.35
C LEU A 140 7.22 23.63 19.93
N HIS A 141 6.25 24.35 20.47
CA HIS A 141 6.12 25.79 20.34
C HIS A 141 7.23 26.52 21.09
N ALA A 142 7.62 26.09 22.29
CA ALA A 142 8.82 26.60 22.97
C ALA A 142 10.09 26.23 22.23
N LEU A 143 10.20 25.08 21.57
CA LEU A 143 11.31 24.76 20.67
C LEU A 143 11.28 25.66 19.42
N ARG A 144 10.11 25.92 18.84
CA ARG A 144 9.92 26.84 17.70
C ARG A 144 10.20 28.30 18.07
N LEU A 145 9.86 28.74 19.29
CA LEU A 145 10.10 30.07 19.83
C LEU A 145 11.53 30.25 20.36
N ALA A 146 12.06 29.26 21.10
CA ALA A 146 13.44 29.22 21.60
C ALA A 146 14.44 29.06 20.45
N CYS A 147 14.07 28.29 19.44
CA CYS A 147 14.81 28.09 18.23
C CYS A 147 13.97 28.63 17.08
N ALA A 148 13.86 29.96 16.92
CA ALA A 148 13.32 30.69 15.76
C ALA A 148 13.98 30.28 14.41
N GLN A 149 13.91 28.98 14.11
CA GLN A 149 14.89 28.20 13.39
C GLN A 149 14.20 26.99 12.74
N VAL A 150 13.25 26.25 13.35
CA VAL A 150 12.63 25.12 12.61
C VAL A 150 11.81 25.63 11.39
N SER A 151 12.41 25.62 10.20
CA SER A 151 11.83 26.15 8.96
C SER A 151 10.94 25.13 8.26
N THR A 152 11.29 23.85 8.38
CA THR A 152 10.52 22.72 7.84
C THR A 152 10.63 21.50 8.77
N LEU A 153 9.51 20.81 8.96
CA LEU A 153 9.43 19.51 9.62
C LEU A 153 8.98 18.48 8.57
N GLU A 154 9.90 17.64 8.11
CA GLU A 154 9.60 16.53 7.21
C GLU A 154 9.55 15.24 8.02
N VAL A 155 8.45 14.51 7.93
CA VAL A 155 8.31 13.17 8.52
C VAL A 155 8.32 12.17 7.39
N GLU A 156 9.38 11.38 7.32
CA GLU A 156 9.58 10.32 6.33
C GLU A 156 9.27 8.98 7.01
N VAL A 157 8.23 8.28 6.51
CA VAL A 157 7.97 6.90 6.91
C VAL A 157 8.96 6.03 6.16
N ARG A 158 9.83 5.31 6.87
CA ARG A 158 10.72 4.34 6.23
C ARG A 158 10.20 2.92 6.46
N PRO A 159 10.21 2.08 5.41
CA PRO A 159 9.96 0.66 5.62
C PRO A 159 11.04 0.12 6.56
N SER A 160 10.64 -0.68 7.54
CA SER A 160 11.58 -1.29 8.49
C SER A 160 12.15 -2.58 7.88
N LYS A 161 13.45 -2.81 8.08
CA LYS A 161 14.09 -4.08 7.67
C LYS A 161 13.43 -5.27 8.34
N GLU A 162 12.90 -5.08 9.55
CA GLU A 162 12.20 -6.08 10.32
C GLU A 162 10.88 -6.47 9.65
N ARG A 163 10.11 -5.49 9.16
CA ARG A 163 8.90 -5.75 8.36
C ARG A 163 9.23 -6.54 7.11
N LEU A 164 10.31 -6.19 6.41
CA LEU A 164 10.76 -6.94 5.24
C LEU A 164 11.06 -8.41 5.60
N VAL A 165 11.90 -8.63 6.61
CA VAL A 165 12.30 -9.97 7.05
C VAL A 165 11.09 -10.81 7.48
N ASN A 166 10.13 -10.22 8.20
CA ASN A 166 8.93 -10.92 8.63
C ASN A 166 8.04 -11.29 7.44
N ASN A 167 7.83 -10.39 6.48
CA ASN A 167 7.05 -10.70 5.28
C ASN A 167 7.72 -11.79 4.44
N LEU A 168 9.05 -11.78 4.33
CA LEU A 168 9.80 -12.84 3.63
C LEU A 168 9.63 -14.20 4.31
N ARG A 169 9.71 -14.26 5.65
CA ARG A 169 9.50 -15.51 6.42
C ARG A 169 8.08 -16.06 6.27
N MET A 170 7.08 -15.18 6.26
CA MET A 170 5.67 -15.57 6.11
C MET A 170 5.36 -16.07 4.70
N THR A 171 5.98 -15.45 3.68
CA THR A 171 5.69 -15.74 2.27
C THR A 171 6.49 -16.94 1.76
N ILE A 172 7.72 -17.12 2.26
CA ILE A 172 8.62 -18.19 1.83
C ILE A 172 8.91 -19.09 3.04
N PRO A 173 7.98 -20.00 3.38
CA PRO A 173 8.10 -20.83 4.57
C PRO A 173 9.33 -21.76 4.47
N ASN A 174 9.87 -22.14 5.62
CA ASN A 174 11.01 -23.06 5.76
C ASN A 174 12.38 -22.51 5.33
N ILE A 175 12.49 -21.23 4.98
CA ILE A 175 13.78 -20.58 4.71
C ILE A 175 14.28 -19.81 5.94
N GLY A 176 15.53 -20.09 6.34
CA GLY A 176 16.22 -19.37 7.40
C GLY A 176 16.64 -17.96 6.96
N ILE A 177 15.74 -16.97 7.07
CA ILE A 177 16.04 -15.59 6.68
C ILE A 177 17.01 -14.91 7.66
N ASN A 178 18.17 -14.50 7.15
CA ASN A 178 19.18 -13.74 7.90
C ASN A 178 18.78 -12.27 8.06
N ALA A 179 18.14 -11.96 9.20
CA ALA A 179 17.63 -10.62 9.50
C ALA A 179 18.68 -9.50 9.45
N ARG A 180 19.97 -9.82 9.64
CA ARG A 180 21.06 -8.81 9.61
C ARG A 180 21.30 -8.26 8.20
N ARG A 181 20.88 -8.99 7.16
CA ARG A 181 21.11 -8.65 5.76
C ARG A 181 19.94 -7.91 5.09
N GLY A 182 18.78 -7.81 5.75
CA GLY A 182 17.60 -7.15 5.18
C GLY A 182 17.82 -5.68 4.77
N ALA A 183 18.73 -4.95 5.42
CA ALA A 183 19.07 -3.59 5.02
C ALA A 183 19.73 -3.50 3.63
N ALA A 184 20.57 -4.47 3.27
CA ALA A 184 21.23 -4.52 1.97
C ALA A 184 20.22 -4.79 0.83
N VAL A 185 19.20 -5.63 1.09
CA VAL A 185 18.10 -5.88 0.14
C VAL A 185 17.33 -4.59 -0.13
N MET A 186 16.98 -3.84 0.92
CA MET A 186 16.29 -2.56 0.76
C MET A 186 17.13 -1.53 0.01
N GLU A 187 18.44 -1.47 0.29
CA GLU A 187 19.36 -0.56 -0.40
C GLU A 187 19.48 -0.90 -1.89
N ALA A 188 19.67 -2.17 -2.22
CA ALA A 188 19.74 -2.64 -3.61
C ALA A 188 18.45 -2.31 -4.38
N ALA A 189 17.28 -2.58 -3.79
CA ALA A 189 15.99 -2.26 -4.41
C ALA A 189 15.79 -0.75 -4.62
N LEU A 190 16.23 0.10 -3.68
CA LEU A 190 16.19 1.56 -3.85
C LEU A 190 17.10 2.03 -4.98
N LYS A 191 18.27 1.40 -5.21
CA LYS A 191 19.11 1.71 -6.37
C LYS A 191 18.40 1.41 -7.69
N CYS A 192 17.67 0.29 -7.78
CA CYS A 192 16.86 -0.04 -8.96
C CYS A 192 15.84 1.07 -9.30
N SER A 193 15.30 1.77 -8.29
CA SER A 193 14.36 2.87 -8.52
C SER A 193 15.00 4.16 -9.02
N ALA A 194 16.27 4.39 -8.70
CA ALA A 194 16.94 5.67 -8.95
C ALA A 194 17.32 5.87 -10.43
N ILE A 195 17.44 4.78 -11.21
CA ILE A 195 17.91 4.81 -12.60
C ILE A 195 16.98 5.58 -13.55
N TYR A 196 15.71 5.71 -13.20
CA TYR A 196 14.72 6.37 -14.06
C TYR A 196 14.73 7.90 -13.93
N LYS A 197 15.29 8.41 -12.84
CA LYS A 197 15.23 9.84 -12.51
C LYS A 197 15.86 10.74 -13.58
N PRO A 198 17.06 10.46 -14.13
CA PRO A 198 17.67 11.31 -15.15
C PRO A 198 16.77 11.50 -16.38
N VAL A 199 16.13 10.41 -16.85
CA VAL A 199 15.24 10.46 -18.01
C VAL A 199 13.96 11.25 -17.73
N LEU A 200 13.42 11.14 -16.51
CA LEU A 200 12.27 11.93 -16.09
C LEU A 200 12.60 13.43 -16.01
N ASP A 201 13.74 13.78 -15.43
CA ASP A 201 14.16 15.17 -15.24
C ASP A 201 14.38 15.91 -16.59
N GLU A 202 14.68 15.17 -17.67
CA GLU A 202 14.88 15.71 -19.02
C GLU A 202 13.60 15.83 -19.86
N SER A 203 12.46 15.32 -19.37
CA SER A 203 11.24 15.19 -20.18
C SER A 203 10.33 16.43 -20.09
N ALA A 204 10.22 17.20 -21.18
CA ALA A 204 9.47 18.47 -21.22
C ALA A 204 7.96 18.35 -20.91
N ASP A 205 7.32 17.24 -21.29
CA ASP A 205 5.86 17.04 -21.14
C ASP A 205 5.49 16.24 -19.88
N LEU A 206 6.45 15.96 -19.00
CA LEU A 206 6.20 15.15 -17.80
C LEU A 206 5.14 15.76 -16.88
N SER A 207 5.07 17.09 -16.82
CA SER A 207 4.10 17.81 -15.99
C SER A 207 2.65 17.46 -16.33
N GLU A 208 2.33 17.24 -17.61
CA GLU A 208 0.98 16.92 -18.06
C GLU A 208 0.58 15.51 -17.62
N VAL A 209 1.47 14.53 -17.80
CA VAL A 209 1.24 13.15 -17.37
C VAL A 209 1.15 13.07 -15.84
N LEU A 210 1.98 13.82 -15.11
CA LEU A 210 1.94 13.90 -13.64
C LEU A 210 0.66 14.55 -13.11
N SER A 211 0.10 15.51 -13.84
CA SER A 211 -1.12 16.21 -13.41
C SER A 211 -2.34 15.29 -13.35
N ARG A 212 -2.36 14.23 -14.18
CA ARG A 212 -3.49 13.30 -14.25
C ARG A 212 -3.50 12.35 -13.05
N PRO A 213 -4.61 12.25 -12.31
CA PRO A 213 -4.69 11.32 -11.20
C PRO A 213 -4.88 9.87 -11.70
N SER A 214 -4.50 8.90 -10.88
CA SER A 214 -5.04 7.54 -10.97
C SER A 214 -6.57 7.60 -10.86
N LYS A 215 -7.29 6.69 -11.52
CA LYS A 215 -8.75 6.60 -11.52
C LYS A 215 -9.23 5.19 -11.20
N CYS A 216 -10.46 5.06 -10.72
CA CYS A 216 -11.12 3.78 -10.52
C CYS A 216 -12.64 3.94 -10.70
N VAL A 217 -13.34 2.87 -11.02
CA VAL A 217 -14.80 2.88 -11.04
C VAL A 217 -15.33 2.94 -9.60
N SER A 218 -16.22 3.91 -9.36
CA SER A 218 -16.93 4.13 -8.10
C SER A 218 -18.37 4.51 -8.42
N GLY A 219 -19.34 3.72 -7.96
CA GLY A 219 -20.75 3.94 -8.28
C GLY A 219 -21.03 3.87 -9.79
N GLY A 220 -20.32 2.98 -10.50
CA GLY A 220 -20.44 2.82 -11.96
C GLY A 220 -19.75 3.91 -12.81
N GLN A 221 -19.07 4.88 -12.20
CA GLN A 221 -18.37 5.95 -12.93
C GLN A 221 -16.86 5.90 -12.68
N LEU A 222 -16.07 6.16 -13.72
CA LEU A 222 -14.60 6.27 -13.61
C LEU A 222 -14.24 7.62 -12.96
N VAL A 223 -13.83 7.60 -11.69
CA VAL A 223 -13.53 8.80 -10.91
C VAL A 223 -12.06 8.82 -10.46
N PRO A 224 -11.47 10.01 -10.21
CA PRO A 224 -10.15 10.12 -9.60
C PRO A 224 -10.05 9.37 -8.27
N VAL A 225 -8.92 8.68 -8.06
CA VAL A 225 -8.62 8.03 -6.79
C VAL A 225 -8.19 9.10 -5.78
N THR A 226 -9.03 9.31 -4.78
CA THR A 226 -8.76 10.13 -3.60
C THR A 226 -8.77 9.23 -2.36
N HIS A 227 -8.47 9.80 -1.20
CA HIS A 227 -8.60 9.10 0.08
C HIS A 227 -10.07 8.82 0.48
N GLU A 228 -11.04 9.36 -0.27
CA GLU A 228 -12.48 9.17 -0.05
C GLU A 228 -13.15 8.29 -1.10
N THR A 229 -12.43 7.93 -2.16
CA THR A 229 -12.99 7.16 -3.27
C THR A 229 -13.18 5.70 -2.86
N LEU A 230 -14.43 5.20 -2.98
CA LEU A 230 -14.77 3.80 -2.71
C LEU A 230 -14.74 3.01 -4.01
N ARG A 231 -14.01 1.91 -4.08
CA ARG A 231 -13.84 1.19 -5.34
C ARG A 231 -15.01 0.23 -5.57
N ASP A 232 -15.48 0.17 -6.80
CA ASP A 232 -16.33 -0.92 -7.22
C ASP A 232 -15.44 -2.16 -7.39
N PRO A 233 -15.74 -3.29 -6.71
CA PRO A 233 -14.88 -4.46 -6.80
C PRO A 233 -14.83 -4.95 -8.26
N PRO A 234 -13.64 -5.20 -8.81
CA PRO A 234 -13.47 -5.65 -10.19
C PRO A 234 -13.90 -7.12 -10.33
N TRP A 235 -15.20 -7.39 -10.35
CA TRP A 235 -15.71 -8.76 -10.49
C TRP A 235 -15.75 -9.20 -11.96
N GLN A 236 -14.98 -10.23 -12.30
CA GLN A 236 -14.94 -10.84 -13.63
C GLN A 236 -15.68 -12.19 -13.72
N GLY A 237 -16.61 -12.49 -12.80
CA GLY A 237 -17.47 -13.69 -12.93
C GLY A 237 -16.79 -15.04 -12.74
N VAL A 238 -15.49 -15.07 -12.38
CA VAL A 238 -14.71 -16.29 -12.30
C VAL A 238 -14.09 -16.47 -10.91
N GLN A 239 -14.43 -17.59 -10.27
CA GLN A 239 -13.90 -17.96 -8.95
C GLN A 239 -12.58 -18.72 -9.03
N LYS A 240 -12.41 -19.60 -10.03
CA LYS A 240 -11.26 -20.51 -10.14
C LYS A 240 -10.24 -20.02 -11.14
N LEU A 241 -8.95 -20.14 -10.80
CA LEU A 241 -7.85 -19.81 -11.71
C LEU A 241 -7.93 -20.54 -13.06
N SER A 242 -8.41 -21.78 -13.08
CA SER A 242 -8.62 -22.54 -14.33
C SER A 242 -9.66 -21.91 -15.26
N GLY A 243 -10.73 -21.34 -14.70
CA GLY A 243 -11.72 -20.59 -15.49
C GLY A 243 -11.15 -19.29 -16.04
N LEU A 244 -10.31 -18.61 -15.26
CA LEU A 244 -9.71 -17.33 -15.66
C LEU A 244 -8.81 -17.56 -16.87
N LEU A 245 -7.93 -18.57 -16.77
CA LEU A 245 -7.02 -18.95 -17.84
C LEU A 245 -7.76 -19.38 -19.11
N ALA A 246 -8.85 -20.14 -18.98
CA ALA A 246 -9.65 -20.58 -20.13
C ALA A 246 -10.17 -19.39 -20.94
N MET A 247 -10.67 -18.34 -20.28
CA MET A 247 -11.19 -17.15 -20.95
C MET A 247 -10.11 -16.17 -21.42
N SER A 248 -8.94 -16.19 -20.77
CA SER A 248 -7.91 -15.16 -20.97
C SER A 248 -7.37 -15.12 -22.40
N GLY A 249 -7.28 -16.26 -23.09
CA GLY A 249 -6.87 -16.30 -24.50
C GLY A 249 -7.85 -15.55 -25.42
N ALA A 250 -9.15 -15.78 -25.24
CA ALA A 250 -10.19 -15.10 -26.02
C ALA A 250 -10.26 -13.60 -25.71
N ALA A 251 -10.20 -13.23 -24.42
CA ALA A 251 -10.17 -11.83 -23.98
C ALA A 251 -8.96 -11.08 -24.57
N HIS A 252 -7.80 -11.74 -24.55
CA HIS A 252 -6.56 -11.20 -25.08
C HIS A 252 -6.63 -10.98 -26.59
N GLN A 253 -7.12 -11.98 -27.33
CA GLN A 253 -7.33 -11.90 -28.77
C GLN A 253 -8.30 -10.77 -29.14
N GLN A 254 -9.41 -10.65 -28.42
CA GLN A 254 -10.40 -9.59 -28.60
C GLN A 254 -9.79 -8.20 -28.32
N LEU A 255 -8.93 -8.08 -27.31
CA LEU A 255 -8.26 -6.81 -27.01
C LEU A 255 -7.31 -6.40 -28.14
N LYS A 256 -6.54 -7.35 -28.67
CA LYS A 256 -5.65 -7.11 -29.81
C LYS A 256 -6.41 -6.67 -31.05
N GLU A 257 -7.52 -7.35 -31.36
CA GLU A 257 -8.38 -7.00 -32.49
C GLU A 257 -8.97 -5.59 -32.33
N ARG A 258 -9.32 -5.16 -31.12
CA ARG A 258 -9.79 -3.78 -30.88
C ARG A 258 -8.69 -2.73 -31.05
N LEU A 259 -7.44 -3.05 -30.70
CA LEU A 259 -6.31 -2.10 -30.77
C LEU A 259 -5.67 -2.04 -32.17
N ALA A 260 -5.65 -3.14 -32.91
CA ALA A 260 -5.09 -3.22 -34.26
C ALA A 260 -5.98 -4.09 -35.18
N PRO A 261 -7.17 -3.61 -35.55
CA PRO A 261 -8.16 -4.39 -36.30
C PRO A 261 -7.63 -4.97 -37.60
N GLY A 262 -7.96 -6.22 -37.89
CA GLY A 262 -7.62 -6.94 -39.12
C GLY A 262 -6.13 -7.30 -39.29
N SER A 263 -5.25 -6.80 -38.43
CA SER A 263 -3.80 -7.02 -38.54
C SER A 263 -3.43 -8.50 -38.35
N SER A 264 -2.34 -8.93 -39.00
CA SER A 264 -1.78 -10.26 -38.77
C SER A 264 -1.28 -10.43 -37.33
N TRP A 265 -0.75 -9.36 -36.74
CA TRP A 265 -0.36 -9.34 -35.33
C TRP A 265 -1.54 -9.58 -34.40
N ALA A 266 -2.69 -8.93 -34.66
CA ALA A 266 -3.89 -9.14 -33.87
C ALA A 266 -4.28 -10.62 -33.87
N LYS A 267 -4.28 -11.27 -35.04
CA LYS A 267 -4.62 -12.70 -35.24
C LYS A 267 -3.61 -13.69 -34.66
N GLY A 268 -2.37 -13.26 -34.39
CA GLY A 268 -1.31 -14.13 -33.88
C GLY A 268 -1.55 -14.55 -32.43
N VAL A 269 -1.30 -15.82 -32.09
CA VAL A 269 -1.31 -16.31 -30.71
C VAL A 269 0.13 -16.50 -30.23
N PHE A 270 0.61 -15.64 -29.34
CA PHE A 270 2.00 -15.66 -28.88
C PHE A 270 2.14 -16.30 -27.50
N GLY A 271 1.97 -17.63 -27.45
CA GLY A 271 2.21 -18.45 -26.26
C GLY A 271 3.71 -18.70 -25.98
N ASP A 272 4.00 -19.65 -25.11
CA ASP A 272 5.36 -19.96 -24.64
C ASP A 272 6.35 -20.37 -25.74
N GLN A 273 5.84 -20.86 -26.87
CA GLN A 273 6.65 -21.29 -28.01
C GLN A 273 7.32 -20.13 -28.74
N VAL A 274 6.83 -18.91 -28.56
CA VAL A 274 7.40 -17.71 -29.17
C VAL A 274 8.26 -16.99 -28.12
N PRO A 275 9.59 -16.89 -28.27
CA PRO A 275 10.43 -16.20 -27.31
C PRO A 275 9.97 -14.76 -27.06
N ARG A 276 10.18 -14.23 -25.85
CA ARG A 276 9.77 -12.85 -25.50
C ARG A 276 10.44 -11.79 -26.38
N THR A 277 11.66 -12.06 -26.85
CA THR A 277 12.45 -11.20 -27.72
C THR A 277 12.08 -11.33 -29.20
N HIS A 278 11.16 -12.24 -29.55
CA HIS A 278 10.81 -12.48 -30.94
C HIS A 278 10.06 -11.29 -31.54
N GLN A 279 10.51 -10.81 -32.70
CA GLN A 279 9.99 -9.58 -33.32
C GLN A 279 8.50 -9.65 -33.66
N SER A 280 7.96 -10.83 -33.96
CA SER A 280 6.52 -11.00 -34.24
C SER A 280 5.60 -10.63 -33.08
N ARG A 281 6.12 -10.55 -31.85
CA ARG A 281 5.36 -10.05 -30.69
C ARG A 281 5.13 -8.55 -30.74
N SER A 282 5.88 -7.82 -31.56
CA SER A 282 5.77 -6.37 -31.72
C SER A 282 4.99 -6.02 -32.98
N TRP A 283 4.22 -4.94 -32.92
CA TRP A 283 3.50 -4.36 -34.06
C TRP A 283 3.78 -2.87 -34.15
N ARG A 284 4.25 -2.45 -35.33
CA ARG A 284 4.48 -1.06 -35.71
C ARG A 284 3.65 -0.76 -36.96
N GLY A 285 2.39 -0.41 -36.76
CA GLY A 285 1.46 -0.04 -37.80
C GLY A 285 0.40 0.91 -37.25
N THR A 286 -0.60 1.26 -38.04
CA THR A 286 -1.71 2.10 -37.58
C THR A 286 -2.51 1.35 -36.53
N SER A 287 -2.32 1.69 -35.26
CA SER A 287 -3.12 1.20 -34.13
C SER A 287 -4.15 2.27 -33.75
N LEU A 288 -5.17 1.87 -32.99
CA LEU A 288 -6.18 2.79 -32.46
C LEU A 288 -5.58 3.91 -31.61
N ILE A 289 -4.48 3.61 -30.90
CA ILE A 289 -3.90 4.48 -29.88
C ILE A 289 -2.54 5.07 -30.30
N GLY A 290 -2.08 4.81 -31.52
CA GLY A 290 -0.71 5.09 -31.94
C GLY A 290 0.34 4.20 -31.25
N GLY A 291 1.61 4.61 -31.33
CA GLY A 291 2.74 3.90 -30.72
C GLY A 291 2.99 2.49 -31.29
N SER A 292 3.95 1.78 -30.70
CA SER A 292 4.21 0.37 -31.03
C SER A 292 3.61 -0.56 -29.99
N LEU A 293 2.83 -1.56 -30.42
CA LEU A 293 2.21 -2.54 -29.54
C LEU A 293 3.12 -3.74 -29.34
N TYR A 294 3.13 -4.30 -28.14
CA TYR A 294 3.86 -5.52 -27.80
C TYR A 294 2.98 -6.50 -27.04
N ASP A 295 3.00 -7.77 -27.48
CA ASP A 295 2.25 -8.87 -26.91
C ASP A 295 3.17 -9.78 -26.05
N PRO A 296 3.08 -9.68 -24.71
CA PRO A 296 3.85 -10.51 -23.79
C PRO A 296 3.23 -11.91 -23.58
N GLY A 297 2.11 -12.20 -24.24
CA GLY A 297 1.25 -13.36 -24.04
C GLY A 297 0.37 -13.27 -22.79
N VAL A 298 -0.56 -14.22 -22.71
CA VAL A 298 -1.34 -14.48 -21.48
C VAL A 298 -0.39 -14.94 -20.37
N LYS A 299 -0.60 -14.44 -19.16
CA LYS A 299 0.21 -14.80 -18.01
C LYS A 299 0.08 -16.30 -17.71
N LYS A 300 1.21 -16.95 -17.43
CA LYS A 300 1.27 -18.37 -17.10
C LYS A 300 0.54 -18.70 -15.81
N ARG A 301 0.07 -19.94 -15.70
CA ARG A 301 -0.62 -20.45 -14.50
C ARG A 301 0.24 -20.31 -13.26
N GLU A 302 1.51 -20.66 -13.33
CA GLU A 302 2.44 -20.67 -12.20
C GLU A 302 2.57 -19.26 -11.60
N ARG A 303 2.77 -18.26 -12.46
CA ARG A 303 2.85 -16.85 -12.06
C ARG A 303 1.54 -16.32 -11.49
N LEU A 304 0.39 -16.76 -12.01
CA LEU A 304 -0.90 -16.39 -11.43
C LEU A 304 -1.12 -17.08 -10.09
N SER A 305 -0.69 -18.33 -9.92
CA SER A 305 -0.75 -19.04 -8.63
C SER A 305 0.10 -18.35 -7.57
N GLU A 306 1.31 -17.88 -7.93
CA GLU A 306 2.14 -17.05 -7.05
C GLU A 306 1.42 -15.77 -6.62
N GLU A 307 0.75 -15.08 -7.55
CA GLU A 307 -0.05 -13.90 -7.23
C GLU A 307 -1.27 -14.23 -6.37
N VAL A 308 -1.91 -15.38 -6.58
CA VAL A 308 -2.96 -15.87 -5.66
C VAL A 308 -2.36 -16.01 -4.27
N ILE A 309 -1.22 -16.69 -4.11
CA ILE A 309 -0.59 -16.93 -2.80
C ILE A 309 -0.25 -15.60 -2.11
N LEU A 310 0.30 -14.64 -2.85
CA LEU A 310 0.64 -13.32 -2.34
C LEU A 310 -0.59 -12.50 -1.95
N ALA A 311 -1.67 -12.62 -2.72
CA ALA A 311 -2.90 -11.89 -2.48
C ALA A 311 -3.76 -12.56 -1.41
N GLN A 312 -3.73 -13.89 -1.29
CA GLN A 312 -4.69 -14.67 -0.50
C GLN A 312 -4.57 -14.35 0.98
N ARG A 313 -5.69 -13.95 1.58
CA ARG A 313 -5.75 -13.77 3.02
C ARG A 313 -6.00 -15.08 3.72
N ILE A 314 -5.59 -15.10 4.99
CA ILE A 314 -5.70 -16.29 5.82
C ILE A 314 -7.16 -16.76 5.96
N TYR A 315 -8.12 -15.82 5.96
CA TYR A 315 -9.55 -16.13 6.01
C TYR A 315 -10.15 -16.57 4.65
N GLU A 316 -9.39 -16.48 3.55
CA GLU A 316 -9.81 -16.82 2.19
C GLU A 316 -9.17 -18.10 1.66
N GLN A 317 -8.57 -18.93 2.53
CA GLN A 317 -7.84 -20.14 2.10
C GLN A 317 -8.66 -21.11 1.23
N GLN A 318 -10.00 -21.03 1.29
CA GLN A 318 -10.91 -21.85 0.50
C GLN A 318 -11.33 -21.23 -0.84
N ASP A 319 -11.07 -19.94 -1.05
CA ASP A 319 -11.42 -19.24 -2.27
C ASP A 319 -10.15 -18.81 -3.00
N THR A 320 -10.04 -19.13 -4.29
CA THR A 320 -8.96 -18.58 -5.08
C THR A 320 -9.32 -17.12 -5.38
N ALA A 321 -8.46 -16.18 -4.98
CA ALA A 321 -8.57 -14.76 -5.30
C ALA A 321 -8.39 -14.46 -6.81
N ALA A 322 -8.72 -15.41 -7.69
CA ALA A 322 -8.58 -15.31 -9.14
C ALA A 322 -9.41 -14.17 -9.73
N HIS A 323 -10.49 -13.76 -9.05
CA HIS A 323 -11.34 -12.66 -9.49
C HIS A 323 -10.62 -11.32 -9.60
N ASP A 324 -9.58 -11.08 -8.80
CA ASP A 324 -8.79 -9.84 -8.85
C ASP A 324 -7.56 -9.94 -9.76
N LEU A 325 -7.28 -11.13 -10.31
CA LEU A 325 -6.11 -11.37 -11.14
C LEU A 325 -6.32 -10.97 -12.59
N VAL A 326 -5.27 -10.39 -13.18
CA VAL A 326 -5.26 -9.99 -14.59
C VAL A 326 -4.26 -10.83 -15.36
N ALA A 327 -4.79 -11.75 -16.16
CA ALA A 327 -4.01 -12.69 -16.96
C ALA A 327 -3.73 -12.19 -18.39
N SER A 328 -4.68 -11.48 -19.00
CA SER A 328 -4.51 -10.85 -20.32
C SER A 328 -3.83 -9.50 -20.18
N ARG A 329 -2.71 -9.29 -20.87
CA ARG A 329 -1.90 -8.07 -20.75
C ARG A 329 -1.25 -7.66 -22.06
N LEU A 330 -1.34 -6.38 -22.42
CA LEU A 330 -0.64 -5.81 -23.57
C LEU A 330 0.21 -4.61 -23.15
N HIS A 331 1.25 -4.35 -23.93
CA HIS A 331 2.14 -3.21 -23.75
C HIS A 331 2.03 -2.31 -24.98
N ALA A 332 2.03 -1.00 -24.77
CA ALA A 332 2.10 0.01 -25.82
C ALA A 332 3.25 0.96 -25.50
N HIS A 333 4.08 1.23 -26.49
CA HIS A 333 5.32 1.99 -26.35
C HIS A 333 5.26 3.26 -27.18
N PHE A 334 5.59 4.38 -26.54
CA PHE A 334 5.48 5.72 -27.12
C PHE A 334 6.81 6.44 -27.02
N THR A 335 7.22 7.08 -28.13
CA THR A 335 8.46 7.85 -28.20
C THR A 335 8.34 9.23 -27.57
N SER A 336 7.12 9.73 -27.35
CA SER A 336 6.84 11.00 -26.66
C SER A 336 5.81 10.79 -25.55
N LEU A 337 5.85 11.65 -24.53
CA LEU A 337 4.86 11.64 -23.45
C LEU A 337 3.52 12.24 -23.91
N SER A 338 3.52 13.15 -24.90
CA SER A 338 2.30 13.64 -25.54
C SER A 338 1.53 12.53 -26.21
N ASP A 339 2.19 11.67 -27.02
CA ASP A 339 1.51 10.54 -27.67
C ASP A 339 0.97 9.54 -26.65
N LEU A 340 1.71 9.31 -25.55
CA LEU A 340 1.25 8.47 -24.44
C LEU A 340 -0.02 9.04 -23.78
N ARG A 341 -0.06 10.36 -23.57
CA ARG A 341 -1.24 11.05 -23.03
C ARG A 341 -2.43 10.93 -23.96
N ASP A 342 -2.22 11.15 -25.27
CA ASP A 342 -3.29 11.05 -26.26
C ASP A 342 -3.84 9.62 -26.35
N ALA A 343 -2.95 8.63 -26.31
CA ALA A 343 -3.32 7.21 -26.20
C ALA A 343 -4.14 6.91 -24.94
N TRP A 344 -3.76 7.49 -23.81
CA TRP A 344 -4.52 7.37 -22.56
C TRP A 344 -5.94 7.92 -22.74
N ASP A 345 -6.11 9.12 -23.32
CA ASP A 345 -7.44 9.69 -23.58
C ASP A 345 -8.30 8.80 -24.48
N ILE A 346 -7.73 8.31 -25.59
CA ILE A 346 -8.42 7.41 -26.52
C ILE A 346 -8.87 6.13 -25.80
N LEU A 347 -8.04 5.57 -24.91
CA LEU A 347 -8.38 4.37 -24.15
C LEU A 347 -9.52 4.60 -23.17
N GLU A 348 -9.53 5.73 -22.45
CA GLU A 348 -10.61 6.08 -21.53
C GLU A 348 -11.95 6.29 -22.24
N THR A 349 -11.94 6.80 -23.48
CA THR A 349 -13.18 7.02 -24.25
C THR A 349 -13.65 5.79 -25.02
N SER A 350 -12.74 4.90 -25.43
CA SER A 350 -13.05 3.80 -26.35
C SER A 350 -13.32 2.46 -25.64
N PHE A 351 -12.98 2.33 -24.36
CA PHE A 351 -13.07 1.09 -23.61
C PHE A 351 -13.84 1.25 -22.29
N GLU A 352 -14.42 0.14 -21.79
CA GLU A 352 -14.99 0.09 -20.44
C GLU A 352 -13.84 -0.01 -19.44
N VAL A 353 -13.27 1.15 -19.07
CA VAL A 353 -12.13 1.23 -18.14
C VAL A 353 -12.60 1.05 -16.70
N ILE A 354 -11.98 0.11 -15.98
CA ILE A 354 -12.28 -0.19 -14.57
C ILE A 354 -11.37 0.57 -13.63
N TRP A 355 -10.11 0.71 -13.99
CA TRP A 355 -9.16 1.54 -13.26
C TRP A 355 -8.02 1.99 -14.14
N VAL A 356 -7.43 3.11 -13.73
CA VAL A 356 -6.19 3.66 -14.29
C VAL A 356 -5.23 3.89 -13.13
N ASN A 357 -4.02 3.34 -13.23
CA ASN A 357 -2.95 3.57 -12.28
C ASN A 357 -1.85 4.39 -12.97
N ASN A 358 -1.70 5.65 -12.55
CA ASN A 358 -0.66 6.54 -13.04
C ASN A 358 0.61 6.40 -12.20
N ARG A 359 1.49 5.49 -12.63
CA ARG A 359 2.78 5.25 -11.96
C ARG A 359 3.85 6.31 -12.27
N PHE A 360 3.58 7.30 -13.11
CA PHE A 360 4.43 8.49 -13.15
C PHE A 360 4.29 9.30 -11.87
N ARG A 361 3.05 9.42 -11.37
CA ARG A 361 2.74 10.13 -10.13
C ARG A 361 2.98 9.27 -8.89
N GLU A 362 2.66 7.99 -8.97
CA GLU A 362 2.74 7.02 -7.88
C GLU A 362 3.52 5.78 -8.35
N PRO A 363 4.85 5.89 -8.55
CA PRO A 363 5.66 4.77 -9.02
C PRO A 363 5.62 3.61 -8.04
N ASP A 364 5.85 2.40 -8.55
CA ASP A 364 6.01 1.24 -7.68
C ASP A 364 7.32 1.33 -6.87
N ALA A 365 7.52 0.36 -5.98
CA ALA A 365 8.73 0.28 -5.16
C ALA A 365 10.05 0.24 -5.95
N PHE A 366 10.02 -0.27 -7.19
CA PHE A 366 11.18 -0.28 -8.07
C PHE A 366 11.24 0.97 -8.97
N GLY A 367 10.39 1.96 -8.69
CA GLY A 367 10.44 3.28 -9.30
C GLY A 367 9.97 3.34 -10.75
N TYR A 368 9.43 2.25 -11.33
CA TYR A 368 9.20 2.21 -12.78
C TYR A 368 7.98 3.05 -13.20
N PRO A 369 8.16 4.16 -13.95
CA PRO A 369 7.05 5.02 -14.35
C PRO A 369 6.33 4.46 -15.58
N CYS A 370 5.01 4.32 -15.48
CA CYS A 370 4.14 3.92 -16.59
C CYS A 370 2.68 4.29 -16.29
N VAL A 371 1.79 4.14 -17.28
CA VAL A 371 0.34 4.17 -17.04
C VAL A 371 -0.20 2.76 -17.24
N GLN A 372 -0.95 2.25 -16.26
CA GLN A 372 -1.62 0.95 -16.37
C GLN A 372 -3.12 1.16 -16.40
N ILE A 373 -3.80 0.54 -17.37
CA ILE A 373 -5.24 0.68 -17.57
C ILE A 373 -5.85 -0.71 -17.57
N ALA A 374 -6.82 -0.96 -16.69
CA ALA A 374 -7.64 -2.16 -16.75
C ALA A 374 -8.91 -1.90 -17.53
N VAL A 375 -9.17 -2.78 -18.48
CA VAL A 375 -10.32 -2.74 -19.37
C VAL A 375 -11.17 -3.97 -19.13
N LYS A 376 -12.47 -3.77 -18.91
CA LYS A 376 -13.45 -4.84 -18.87
C LYS A 376 -13.95 -5.15 -20.28
N GLN A 377 -14.05 -6.43 -20.57
CA GLN A 377 -14.49 -6.96 -21.85
C GLN A 377 -15.54 -8.03 -21.59
N GLN A 378 -16.52 -8.11 -22.49
CA GLN A 378 -17.48 -9.21 -22.51
C GLN A 378 -16.92 -10.30 -23.42
N VAL A 379 -16.66 -11.48 -22.85
CA VAL A 379 -15.94 -12.58 -23.50
C VAL A 379 -16.79 -13.85 -23.43
N GLN A 380 -16.96 -14.50 -24.57
CA GLN A 380 -17.62 -15.80 -24.65
C GLN A 380 -16.81 -16.85 -23.89
N ASP A 381 -17.41 -17.58 -22.94
CA ASP A 381 -16.71 -18.66 -22.25
C ASP A 381 -16.46 -19.82 -23.23
N PRO A 382 -15.20 -20.15 -23.56
CA PRO A 382 -14.90 -21.20 -24.53
C PRO A 382 -15.29 -22.60 -24.05
N ARG A 383 -15.58 -22.78 -22.75
CA ARG A 383 -16.04 -24.05 -22.18
C ARG A 383 -17.53 -24.28 -22.40
N HIS A 384 -18.27 -23.24 -22.76
CA HIS A 384 -19.72 -23.28 -22.96
C HIS A 384 -20.04 -22.95 -24.42
N CYS A 385 -20.62 -23.92 -25.13
CA CYS A 385 -20.98 -23.75 -26.55
C CYS A 385 -22.16 -22.78 -26.79
N SER A 386 -22.86 -22.34 -25.73
CA SER A 386 -23.98 -21.40 -25.86
C SER A 386 -23.47 -19.98 -26.03
N LYS A 387 -23.91 -19.31 -27.11
CA LYS A 387 -23.66 -17.87 -27.37
C LYS A 387 -24.18 -16.95 -26.25
N GLU A 388 -24.99 -17.47 -25.34
CA GLU A 388 -25.55 -16.72 -24.21
C GLU A 388 -24.59 -16.69 -23.01
N CYS A 389 -23.56 -17.57 -22.98
CA CYS A 389 -22.60 -17.63 -21.88
C CYS A 389 -21.46 -16.62 -22.08
N VAL A 390 -21.79 -15.34 -21.90
CA VAL A 390 -20.84 -14.23 -21.94
C VAL A 390 -20.49 -13.82 -20.52
N LEU A 391 -19.21 -13.81 -20.21
CA LEU A 391 -18.67 -13.44 -18.91
C LEU A 391 -17.77 -12.21 -19.05
N ALA A 392 -17.77 -11.38 -18.02
CA ALA A 392 -16.83 -10.26 -17.95
C ALA A 392 -15.39 -10.79 -17.79
N HIS A 393 -14.42 -10.18 -18.43
CA HIS A 393 -12.99 -10.44 -18.25
C HIS A 393 -12.26 -9.11 -18.15
N ILE A 394 -11.21 -9.04 -17.33
CA ILE A 394 -10.38 -7.84 -17.18
C ILE A 394 -9.02 -8.07 -17.83
N SER A 395 -8.71 -7.23 -18.83
CA SER A 395 -7.39 -7.15 -19.45
C SER A 395 -6.65 -5.90 -18.99
N LYS A 396 -5.32 -5.95 -18.97
CA LYS A 396 -4.46 -4.79 -18.64
C LYS A 396 -3.69 -4.28 -19.85
N ILE A 397 -3.74 -2.99 -20.11
CA ILE A 397 -2.89 -2.30 -21.06
C ILE A 397 -1.86 -1.49 -20.26
N THR A 398 -0.58 -1.62 -20.57
CA THR A 398 0.48 -0.80 -19.96
C THR A 398 1.07 0.13 -21.01
N LEU A 399 0.99 1.44 -20.77
CA LEU A 399 1.57 2.47 -21.63
C LEU A 399 2.96 2.81 -21.10
N HIS A 400 3.95 2.64 -21.96
CA HIS A 400 5.36 2.85 -21.70
C HIS A 400 5.85 4.06 -22.46
N TYR A 401 6.59 4.93 -21.77
CA TYR A 401 7.45 5.89 -22.42
C TYR A 401 8.75 5.19 -22.81
N GLU A 402 9.03 5.12 -24.11
CA GLU A 402 10.08 4.27 -24.67
C GLU A 402 11.46 4.55 -24.08
N PRO A 403 11.91 5.81 -23.87
CA PRO A 403 13.17 6.10 -23.20
C PRO A 403 13.29 5.48 -21.81
N LEU A 404 12.22 5.47 -21.01
CA LEU A 404 12.20 4.81 -19.70
C LEU A 404 12.20 3.28 -19.82
N PHE A 405 11.53 2.74 -20.84
CA PHE A 405 11.57 1.32 -21.10
C PHE A 405 12.98 0.86 -21.52
N GLN A 406 13.69 1.64 -22.32
CA GLN A 406 15.09 1.38 -22.69
C GLN A 406 16.01 1.36 -21.47
N VAL A 407 15.82 2.26 -20.50
CA VAL A 407 16.54 2.19 -19.21
C VAL A 407 16.23 0.89 -18.48
N LYS A 408 14.96 0.47 -18.44
CA LYS A 408 14.54 -0.76 -17.76
C LYS A 408 15.18 -2.03 -18.32
N ILE A 409 15.48 -2.06 -19.62
CA ILE A 409 16.16 -3.18 -20.28
C ILE A 409 17.65 -2.94 -20.53
N SER A 410 18.21 -1.90 -19.92
CA SER A 410 19.63 -1.59 -20.06
C SER A 410 20.50 -2.52 -19.22
N VAL A 411 21.76 -2.68 -19.60
CA VAL A 411 22.77 -3.44 -18.83
C VAL A 411 22.85 -2.93 -17.39
N THR A 412 22.76 -1.62 -17.17
CA THR A 412 22.76 -1.04 -15.82
C THR A 412 21.57 -1.50 -14.98
N ALA A 413 20.39 -1.65 -15.58
CA ALA A 413 19.23 -2.19 -14.86
C ALA A 413 19.40 -3.67 -14.54
N GLU A 414 20.00 -4.45 -15.46
CA GLU A 414 20.35 -5.85 -15.24
C GLU A 414 21.36 -6.00 -14.09
N ASP A 415 22.45 -5.23 -14.09
CA ASP A 415 23.47 -5.24 -13.02
C ASP A 415 22.87 -4.94 -11.64
N LEU A 416 21.97 -3.94 -11.56
CA LEU A 416 21.30 -3.60 -10.30
C LEU A 416 20.29 -4.66 -9.85
N HIS A 417 19.65 -5.33 -10.80
CA HIS A 417 18.76 -6.45 -10.52
C HIS A 417 19.55 -7.66 -10.01
N GLU A 418 20.72 -7.96 -10.59
CA GLU A 418 21.65 -8.96 -10.07
C GLU A 418 22.16 -8.60 -8.66
N GLU A 419 22.45 -7.32 -8.39
CA GLU A 419 22.81 -6.85 -7.04
C GLU A 419 21.69 -7.15 -6.03
N LEU A 420 20.43 -6.92 -6.41
CA LEU A 420 19.27 -7.24 -5.57
C LEU A 420 19.16 -8.74 -5.32
N GLN A 421 19.31 -9.57 -6.36
CA GLN A 421 19.28 -11.03 -6.23
C GLN A 421 20.42 -11.55 -5.36
N GLU A 422 21.62 -10.98 -5.48
CA GLU A 422 22.76 -11.31 -4.62
C GLU A 422 22.48 -10.93 -3.15
N ALA A 423 21.84 -9.78 -2.91
CA ALA A 423 21.43 -9.37 -1.57
C ALA A 423 20.36 -10.30 -0.98
N LEU A 424 19.42 -10.79 -1.79
CA LEU A 424 18.43 -11.79 -1.40
C LEU A 424 19.08 -13.15 -1.10
N ALA A 425 20.02 -13.60 -1.93
CA ALA A 425 20.81 -14.81 -1.70
C ALA A 425 21.57 -14.74 -0.37
N LYS A 426 22.19 -13.60 -0.06
CA LYS A 426 22.87 -13.35 1.23
C LYS A 426 21.89 -13.33 2.42
N CYS A 427 20.60 -13.10 2.18
CA CYS A 427 19.53 -13.26 3.18
C CYS A 427 19.13 -14.73 3.39
N GLY A 428 19.67 -15.68 2.62
CA GLY A 428 19.34 -17.10 2.69
C GLY A 428 18.22 -17.53 1.74
N ILE A 429 17.77 -16.65 0.84
CA ILE A 429 16.70 -16.94 -0.12
C ILE A 429 17.29 -17.71 -1.30
N ASP A 430 16.64 -18.81 -1.68
CA ASP A 430 17.05 -19.58 -2.85
C ASP A 430 16.69 -18.90 -4.17
N GLY A 431 17.43 -19.23 -5.23
CA GLY A 431 17.19 -18.64 -6.55
C GLY A 431 15.80 -18.94 -7.12
N SER A 432 15.19 -20.06 -6.74
CA SER A 432 13.82 -20.41 -7.12
C SER A 432 12.76 -19.48 -6.51
N SER A 433 13.08 -18.79 -5.42
CA SER A 433 12.16 -17.90 -4.70
C SER A 433 12.46 -16.41 -4.91
N PHE A 434 13.40 -16.04 -5.79
CA PHE A 434 13.74 -14.64 -6.04
C PHE A 434 12.54 -13.82 -6.52
N ASP A 435 11.78 -14.33 -7.50
CA ASP A 435 10.57 -13.65 -8.00
C ASP A 435 9.57 -13.32 -6.86
N LEU A 436 9.35 -14.29 -5.98
CA LEU A 436 8.42 -14.15 -4.85
C LEU A 436 8.98 -13.19 -3.80
N ALA A 437 10.27 -13.27 -3.51
CA ALA A 437 10.96 -12.38 -2.59
C ALA A 437 10.99 -10.94 -3.08
N GLU A 438 11.23 -10.71 -4.37
CA GLU A 438 11.19 -9.39 -5.00
C GLU A 438 9.79 -8.79 -4.93
N ALA A 439 8.74 -9.58 -5.14
CA ALA A 439 7.37 -9.13 -4.93
C ALA A 439 7.12 -8.70 -3.47
N VAL A 440 7.66 -9.44 -2.50
CA VAL A 440 7.62 -9.05 -1.08
C VAL A 440 8.40 -7.75 -0.83
N VAL A 441 9.61 -7.62 -1.38
CA VAL A 441 10.41 -6.40 -1.28
C VAL A 441 9.63 -5.22 -1.84
N ALA A 442 9.05 -5.37 -3.03
CA ALA A 442 8.22 -4.35 -3.66
C ALA A 442 7.05 -3.95 -2.76
N ASN A 443 6.30 -4.93 -2.24
CA ASN A 443 5.15 -4.67 -1.35
C ASN A 443 5.56 -3.97 -0.04
N VAL A 444 6.75 -4.26 0.49
CA VAL A 444 7.24 -3.64 1.72
C VAL A 444 7.72 -2.22 1.47
N LEU A 445 8.38 -1.98 0.33
CA LEU A 445 8.90 -0.68 -0.06
C LEU A 445 7.80 0.27 -0.58
N ASP A 446 6.71 -0.27 -1.12
CA ASP A 446 5.52 0.49 -1.54
C ASP A 446 4.67 0.90 -0.33
N CYS A 447 5.31 1.52 0.66
CA CYS A 447 4.71 1.95 1.91
C CYS A 447 4.38 3.45 1.92
N THR A 448 4.07 4.03 0.75
CA THR A 448 3.59 5.42 0.71
C THR A 448 2.31 5.55 1.53
N ARG A 449 2.07 6.72 2.14
CA ARG A 449 0.84 6.96 2.93
C ARG A 449 -0.42 6.62 2.15
N ILE A 450 -0.48 7.05 0.89
CA ILE A 450 -1.62 6.82 0.01
C ILE A 450 -1.78 5.32 -0.22
N GLN A 451 -0.69 4.60 -0.47
CA GLN A 451 -0.74 3.15 -0.67
C GLN A 451 -1.16 2.41 0.60
N MET A 452 -0.63 2.78 1.77
CA MET A 452 -1.05 2.18 3.05
C MET A 452 -2.54 2.40 3.33
N GLN A 453 -3.06 3.60 3.06
CA GLN A 453 -4.48 3.91 3.20
C GLN A 453 -5.33 3.09 2.21
N ARG A 454 -4.91 3.01 0.95
CA ARG A 454 -5.57 2.21 -0.08
C ARG A 454 -5.61 0.74 0.29
N SER A 455 -4.47 0.15 0.65
CA SER A 455 -4.41 -1.27 1.05
C SER A 455 -5.27 -1.57 2.28
N ALA A 456 -5.40 -0.63 3.22
CA ALA A 456 -6.26 -0.81 4.38
C ALA A 456 -7.76 -0.69 4.03
N VAL A 457 -8.12 0.22 3.12
CA VAL A 457 -9.49 0.30 2.58
C VAL A 457 -9.84 -0.95 1.77
N GLU A 458 -8.94 -1.39 0.89
CA GLU A 458 -9.09 -2.62 0.10
C GLU A 458 -9.25 -3.84 1.01
N GLU A 459 -8.55 -3.90 2.16
CA GLU A 459 -8.74 -4.97 3.14
C GLU A 459 -10.14 -4.94 3.77
N VAL A 460 -10.68 -3.77 4.09
CA VAL A 460 -12.06 -3.63 4.61
C VAL A 460 -13.08 -4.08 3.57
N GLU A 461 -12.95 -3.60 2.33
CA GLU A 461 -13.81 -3.99 1.20
C GLU A 461 -13.73 -5.50 0.94
N ARG A 462 -12.53 -6.08 1.03
CA ARG A 462 -12.29 -7.51 0.85
C ARG A 462 -12.92 -8.35 1.96
N VAL A 463 -12.76 -7.96 3.23
CA VAL A 463 -13.45 -8.62 4.34
C VAL A 463 -14.96 -8.55 4.10
N LEU A 464 -15.50 -7.39 3.75
CA LEU A 464 -16.94 -7.25 3.49
C LEU A 464 -17.43 -8.12 2.34
N ALA A 465 -16.70 -8.17 1.23
CA ALA A 465 -17.02 -9.04 0.09
C ALA A 465 -16.97 -10.53 0.47
N PHE A 466 -15.99 -10.93 1.28
CA PHE A 466 -15.92 -12.27 1.86
C PHE A 466 -17.15 -12.55 2.74
N LEU A 467 -17.52 -11.62 3.61
CA LEU A 467 -18.70 -11.79 4.47
C LEU A 467 -20.00 -11.88 3.67
N GLU A 468 -20.18 -11.05 2.66
CA GLU A 468 -21.36 -11.12 1.78
C GLU A 468 -21.45 -12.48 1.08
N ARG A 469 -20.32 -12.99 0.56
CA ARG A 469 -20.25 -14.29 -0.13
C ARG A 469 -20.58 -15.46 0.78
N TYR A 470 -20.15 -15.41 2.05
CA TYR A 470 -20.26 -16.53 2.98
C TYR A 470 -21.33 -16.35 4.06
N ALA A 471 -22.08 -15.25 4.07
CA ALA A 471 -23.01 -14.96 5.16
C ALA A 471 -24.11 -16.03 5.35
N LEU A 472 -24.54 -16.74 4.30
CA LEU A 472 -25.46 -17.88 4.42
C LEU A 472 -24.84 -19.13 5.06
N GLN A 473 -23.51 -19.24 5.01
CA GLN A 473 -22.73 -20.38 5.50
C GLN A 473 -22.13 -20.12 6.89
N ILE A 474 -22.16 -18.87 7.37
CA ILE A 474 -21.67 -18.47 8.68
C ILE A 474 -22.67 -18.93 9.74
N GLY A 475 -22.31 -19.98 10.49
CA GLY A 475 -23.07 -20.45 11.63
C GLY A 475 -23.08 -19.46 12.78
N GLU A 476 -23.99 -19.65 13.73
CA GLU A 476 -24.19 -18.74 14.87
C GLU A 476 -22.92 -18.62 15.74
N LYS A 477 -22.15 -19.71 15.86
CA LYS A 477 -20.90 -19.76 16.63
C LYS A 477 -19.76 -18.96 15.98
N GLU A 478 -19.82 -18.74 14.67
CA GLU A 478 -18.80 -18.05 13.89
C GLU A 478 -19.06 -16.54 13.78
N ARG A 479 -20.29 -16.08 14.04
CA ARG A 479 -20.70 -14.67 13.88
C ARG A 479 -19.81 -13.69 14.64
N ASP A 480 -19.46 -14.00 15.89
CA ASP A 480 -18.60 -13.11 16.69
C ASP A 480 -17.17 -13.04 16.16
N THR A 481 -16.66 -14.14 15.59
CA THR A 481 -15.31 -14.18 14.99
C THR A 481 -15.27 -13.33 13.72
N VAL A 482 -16.31 -13.46 12.90
CA VAL A 482 -16.51 -12.68 11.68
C VAL A 482 -16.66 -11.18 11.98
N LYS A 483 -17.44 -10.82 13.01
CA LYS A 483 -17.54 -9.42 13.47
C LYS A 483 -16.20 -8.87 13.92
N ALA A 484 -15.45 -9.66 14.69
CA ALA A 484 -14.13 -9.26 15.15
C ALA A 484 -13.20 -8.99 13.96
N LEU A 485 -13.20 -9.87 12.94
CA LEU A 485 -12.41 -9.67 11.71
C LEU A 485 -12.75 -8.34 11.00
N LEU A 486 -14.04 -8.02 10.85
CA LEU A 486 -14.47 -6.76 10.24
C LEU A 486 -14.07 -5.54 11.08
N TRP A 487 -14.29 -5.57 12.38
CA TRP A 487 -13.95 -4.43 13.23
C TRP A 487 -12.45 -4.26 13.40
N ASP A 488 -11.67 -5.34 13.37
CA ASP A 488 -10.21 -5.29 13.36
C ASP A 488 -9.70 -4.65 12.06
N SER A 489 -10.27 -5.00 10.89
CA SER A 489 -9.87 -4.37 9.63
C SER A 489 -10.25 -2.89 9.58
N VAL A 490 -11.42 -2.51 10.10
CA VAL A 490 -11.84 -1.10 10.24
C VAL A 490 -10.89 -0.34 11.17
N ALA A 491 -10.58 -0.88 12.35
CA ALA A 491 -9.67 -0.26 13.30
C ALA A 491 -8.25 -0.10 12.71
N GLN A 492 -7.80 -1.07 11.92
CA GLN A 492 -6.53 -0.99 11.20
C GLN A 492 -6.57 0.11 10.14
N ALA A 493 -7.65 0.24 9.38
CA ALA A 493 -7.79 1.31 8.39
C ALA A 493 -7.85 2.70 9.05
N GLU A 494 -8.56 2.86 10.17
CA GLU A 494 -8.57 4.08 10.96
C GLU A 494 -7.16 4.43 11.45
N ALA A 495 -6.43 3.43 11.98
CA ALA A 495 -5.03 3.59 12.34
C ALA A 495 -4.27 4.12 11.13
N MET A 496 -4.26 3.43 9.98
CA MET A 496 -3.56 3.85 8.74
C MET A 496 -4.00 5.22 8.21
N GLY A 497 -5.05 5.77 8.77
CA GLY A 497 -5.42 7.16 8.65
C GLY A 497 -6.56 7.41 7.68
N CYS A 498 -7.29 6.35 7.35
CA CYS A 498 -8.54 6.42 6.62
C CYS A 498 -9.57 7.16 7.48
N ALA A 499 -10.31 8.10 6.87
CA ALA A 499 -11.32 8.83 7.60
C ALA A 499 -12.47 7.89 7.98
N ARG A 500 -12.89 7.92 9.26
CA ARG A 500 -14.00 7.09 9.75
C ARG A 500 -15.28 7.27 8.94
N SER A 501 -15.56 8.50 8.47
CA SER A 501 -16.68 8.79 7.57
C SER A 501 -16.65 7.96 6.29
N ASN A 502 -15.46 7.73 5.72
CA ASN A 502 -15.31 6.94 4.50
C ASN A 502 -15.48 5.45 4.79
N LEU A 503 -14.90 4.95 5.88
CA LEU A 503 -15.11 3.57 6.31
C LEU A 503 -16.58 3.28 6.61
N LEU A 504 -17.30 4.23 7.21
CA LEU A 504 -18.75 4.11 7.40
C LEU A 504 -19.51 4.07 6.08
N LYS A 505 -19.15 4.88 5.07
CA LYS A 505 -19.75 4.80 3.73
C LYS A 505 -19.50 3.44 3.07
N ILE A 506 -18.31 2.85 3.24
CA ILE A 506 -18.01 1.48 2.77
C ILE A 506 -18.91 0.48 3.46
N LEU A 507 -18.97 0.53 4.79
CA LEU A 507 -19.84 -0.35 5.58
C LEU A 507 -21.30 -0.19 5.14
N GLU A 508 -21.78 1.03 4.96
CA GLU A 508 -23.14 1.33 4.49
C GLU A 508 -23.42 0.70 3.13
N ARG A 509 -22.48 0.82 2.19
CA ARG A 509 -22.55 0.23 0.83
C ARG A 509 -22.69 -1.29 0.86
N TYR A 510 -21.90 -1.97 1.69
CA TYR A 510 -21.92 -3.43 1.82
C TYR A 510 -23.01 -3.93 2.78
N THR A 511 -23.58 -3.05 3.59
CA THR A 511 -24.83 -3.33 4.30
C THR A 511 -26.03 -3.28 3.35
N SER A 512 -26.01 -4.19 2.38
CA SER A 512 -27.26 -4.80 1.92
C SER A 512 -28.07 -5.28 3.14
N HIS A 513 -29.38 -5.49 2.97
CA HIS A 513 -30.25 -6.05 4.01
C HIS A 513 -29.65 -7.30 4.69
N PHE A 514 -28.77 -8.03 3.99
CA PHE A 514 -28.21 -9.30 4.40
C PHE A 514 -27.12 -9.20 5.48
N VAL A 515 -26.12 -8.33 5.34
CA VAL A 515 -25.04 -8.19 6.34
C VAL A 515 -25.61 -7.66 7.67
N LYS A 516 -26.58 -6.73 7.59
CA LYS A 516 -27.33 -6.25 8.75
C LYS A 516 -28.13 -7.36 9.44
N ALA A 517 -28.83 -8.21 8.66
CA ALA A 517 -29.63 -9.30 9.21
C ALA A 517 -28.77 -10.43 9.82
N THR A 518 -27.71 -10.84 9.13
CA THR A 518 -26.87 -11.98 9.54
C THR A 518 -25.92 -11.63 10.68
N LEU A 519 -25.35 -10.42 10.67
CA LEU A 519 -24.43 -9.99 11.72
C LEU A 519 -25.12 -9.16 12.80
N GLY A 520 -26.35 -8.68 12.63
CA GLY A 520 -26.98 -7.80 13.63
C GLY A 520 -26.17 -6.53 13.89
N ILE A 521 -25.41 -6.06 12.89
CA ILE A 521 -24.64 -4.81 12.99
C ILE A 521 -25.61 -3.65 12.75
N GLN A 522 -26.11 -3.04 13.81
CA GLN A 522 -26.85 -1.78 13.73
C GLN A 522 -25.86 -0.61 13.68
N LEU A 523 -25.45 -0.22 12.47
CA LEU A 523 -24.54 0.93 12.25
C LEU A 523 -25.07 2.27 12.82
N VAL A 524 -26.38 2.36 13.09
CA VAL A 524 -27.07 3.63 13.38
C VAL A 524 -27.08 3.99 14.87
N GLU A 525 -27.03 3.04 15.81
CA GLU A 525 -27.11 3.34 17.25
C GLU A 525 -25.76 3.60 17.93
N ASP A 526 -24.66 3.04 17.41
CA ASP A 526 -23.31 3.29 17.95
C ASP A 526 -22.75 4.67 17.58
N ARG A 527 -23.40 5.37 16.64
CA ARG A 527 -23.08 6.74 16.24
C ARG A 527 -23.24 7.74 17.40
N ALA A 528 -24.14 7.45 18.34
CA ALA A 528 -24.48 8.34 19.45
C ALA A 528 -23.66 8.12 20.72
N ARG A 529 -22.99 6.97 20.88
CA ARG A 529 -22.39 6.61 22.18
C ARG A 529 -20.89 6.87 22.29
N GLY A 530 -20.15 7.04 21.19
CA GLY A 530 -18.69 7.25 21.27
C GLY A 530 -17.93 6.11 21.95
N VAL A 531 -18.58 4.98 22.19
CA VAL A 531 -18.01 3.81 22.87
C VAL A 531 -17.37 2.92 21.81
N GLY A 532 -16.06 3.00 21.66
CA GLY A 532 -15.31 1.89 21.05
C GLY A 532 -15.46 0.63 21.91
N PRO A 533 -15.31 -0.58 21.35
CA PRO A 533 -15.46 -1.81 22.11
C PRO A 533 -14.43 -1.83 23.25
N THR A 534 -14.90 -1.65 24.49
CA THR A 534 -14.07 -1.90 25.67
C THR A 534 -13.67 -3.36 25.66
N ARG A 535 -12.37 -3.62 25.44
CA ARG A 535 -11.73 -4.92 25.68
C ARG A 535 -12.02 -5.34 27.12
N LYS A 536 -13.05 -6.15 27.35
CA LYS A 536 -13.16 -6.95 28.56
C LYS A 536 -12.10 -8.05 28.45
N VAL A 537 -10.98 -7.82 29.14
CA VAL A 537 -10.03 -8.89 29.46
C VAL A 537 -10.81 -9.96 30.21
N LEU A 538 -10.99 -11.12 29.59
CA LEU A 538 -11.57 -12.30 30.25
C LEU A 538 -10.57 -12.75 31.33
N SER A 539 -10.78 -12.30 32.56
CA SER A 539 -10.11 -12.85 33.73
C SER A 539 -10.64 -14.27 33.97
N LYS A 540 -9.71 -15.24 34.03
CA LYS A 540 -9.97 -16.61 34.44
C LYS A 540 -10.57 -16.62 35.85
N GLU A 541 -11.87 -16.89 35.99
CA GLU A 541 -12.45 -17.30 37.27
C GLU A 541 -13.32 -18.55 37.15
N LYS A 542 -12.74 -19.65 37.67
CA LYS A 542 -13.34 -20.74 38.44
C LYS A 542 -14.68 -21.32 37.96
N PHE A 543 -14.60 -22.34 37.10
CA PHE A 543 -15.57 -23.43 37.08
C PHE A 543 -15.25 -24.38 38.24
N ARG A 544 -16.02 -24.31 39.33
CA ARG A 544 -16.05 -25.35 40.37
C ARG A 544 -17.12 -26.38 39.99
N SER A 545 -16.64 -27.58 39.76
CA SER A 545 -17.36 -28.84 39.57
C SER A 545 -18.41 -29.09 40.65
N SER A 546 -19.64 -29.39 40.24
CA SER A 546 -20.64 -30.12 41.03
C SER A 546 -21.05 -31.36 40.24
N TYR A 547 -20.34 -32.47 40.47
CA TYR A 547 -20.72 -33.80 40.01
C TYR A 547 -21.95 -34.28 40.82
N GLY A 548 -23.05 -34.51 40.10
CA GLY A 548 -24.25 -35.15 40.63
C GLY A 548 -24.10 -36.67 40.66
N ARG A 549 -24.42 -37.25 41.82
CA ARG A 549 -24.57 -38.69 42.10
C ARG A 549 -25.57 -39.35 41.15
N THR A 550 -25.16 -40.44 40.52
CA THR A 550 -26.05 -41.50 40.03
C THR A 550 -26.61 -42.30 41.21
N LYS A 551 -27.94 -42.40 41.30
CA LYS A 551 -28.66 -43.37 42.15
C LYS A 551 -28.99 -44.59 41.29
N THR A 552 -28.49 -45.75 41.70
CA THR A 552 -29.07 -47.07 41.40
C THR A 552 -30.27 -47.30 42.31
N VAL A 553 -31.38 -47.81 41.76
CA VAL A 553 -32.42 -48.53 42.50
C VAL A 553 -32.94 -49.66 41.60
N ASN A 554 -32.75 -50.89 42.12
CA ASN A 554 -33.33 -52.21 41.84
C ASN A 554 -33.60 -52.67 40.41
#